data_AF-A0AAX2GW96-F1
#
_entry.id   AF-A0AAX2GW96-F1
#
_cell.length_a   1.000
_cell.length_b   1.000
_cell.length_c   1.000
_cell.angle_alpha   90.00
_cell.angle_beta   90.00
_cell.angle_gamma   90.00
#
_symmetry.space_group_name_H-M   'P 1'
#
loop_
_entity.id
_entity.type
_entity.pdbx_description
1 polymer ?
#
loop_
_entity_poly.entity_id
_entity_poly.type
_entity_poly.pdbx_seq_one_letter_code
_entity_poly.pdbx_strand_id
1 'polypeptide(L)'
;MLSLEDNLNVVNMKLIVKKQYLIFFITSLLLALIVGNRGATRDTPNYYTVFTLIDEFDLTDIPKFYIISGMEIGFGWFAYIVSFFTDSVAVFFTLFSFINFYFIYKISQKIKINYSFVFFIYISSSYFLIQQFMQMRQGMATAIQLYAFTIWLIDKKKLSFILLSLIAFSLHQVALALFLIGGFLYLIQKRIEKYSLYKFKQVVLILLFIFILIAKFLLIPILLNVSARVADYSESGEDGAALSLFRLPNIKAFLTFLLIFMAMNEKLYKNRIFTLFFLFFTVGLAFRIGFSEFSILSGRFAIAFSYSEIFILPFVFQRFGKREFYILMILFVIIQAIVTYIFQAPYVFDDYFKPLYIT
;
A
#
# COMPACT_ATOMS: atom_id res chain seq x y z
N MET A 1 18.50 67.04 -7.24
CA MET A 1 19.40 65.87 -7.25
C MET A 1 19.03 65.06 -6.02
N LEU A 2 18.00 64.22 -6.14
CA LEU A 2 17.49 63.35 -5.07
C LEU A 2 18.37 62.11 -5.01
N SER A 3 18.91 61.80 -3.83
CA SER A 3 19.80 60.68 -3.57
C SER A 3 19.06 59.35 -3.75
N LEU A 4 19.66 58.49 -4.57
CA LEU A 4 19.24 57.14 -4.97
C LEU A 4 19.36 56.09 -3.84
N GLU A 5 19.06 56.43 -2.59
CA GLU A 5 19.21 55.51 -1.44
C GLU A 5 17.91 54.94 -0.86
N ASP A 6 16.75 55.34 -1.38
CA ASP A 6 15.48 54.76 -0.95
C ASP A 6 14.96 53.74 -1.97
N ASN A 7 15.01 52.46 -1.60
CA ASN A 7 14.14 51.34 -2.04
C ASN A 7 14.89 50.03 -2.39
N LEU A 8 15.74 49.54 -1.49
CA LEU A 8 16.01 48.09 -1.40
C LEU A 8 15.35 47.54 -0.15
N ASN A 9 14.01 47.51 -0.17
CA ASN A 9 13.23 46.65 0.72
C ASN A 9 13.47 45.19 0.32
N VAL A 10 14.59 44.63 0.76
CA VAL A 10 14.83 43.19 0.73
C VAL A 10 13.83 42.57 1.69
N VAL A 11 12.68 42.16 1.17
CA VAL A 11 11.70 41.34 1.90
C VAL A 11 12.40 40.02 2.23
N ASN A 12 12.94 39.93 3.44
CA ASN A 12 13.47 38.71 4.01
C ASN A 12 12.34 37.70 4.16
N MET A 13 12.06 36.97 3.09
CA MET A 13 11.04 35.94 3.04
C MET A 13 11.55 34.74 3.85
N LYS A 14 11.27 34.72 5.17
CA LYS A 14 11.58 33.56 6.02
C LYS A 14 10.66 32.40 5.62
N LEU A 15 11.24 31.36 5.03
CA LEU A 15 10.54 30.13 4.70
C LEU A 15 10.20 29.36 5.99
N ILE A 16 8.94 29.42 6.44
CA ILE A 16 8.48 28.70 7.63
C ILE A 16 8.01 27.30 7.22
N VAL A 17 8.90 26.30 7.34
CA VAL A 17 8.54 24.88 7.13
C VAL A 17 8.06 24.27 8.44
N LYS A 18 6.84 23.71 8.47
CA LYS A 18 6.40 22.98 9.68
C LYS A 18 7.27 21.75 9.89
N LYS A 19 7.75 21.53 11.11
CA LYS A 19 8.60 20.40 11.52
C LYS A 19 8.13 19.04 10.97
N GLN A 20 6.83 18.81 10.93
CA GLN A 20 6.24 17.57 10.40
C GLN A 20 6.52 17.34 8.90
N TYR A 21 6.56 18.39 8.08
CA TYR A 21 6.90 18.27 6.66
C TYR A 21 8.38 17.95 6.48
N LEU A 22 9.24 18.54 7.31
CA LEU A 22 10.67 18.26 7.29
C LEU A 22 10.95 16.81 7.69
N ILE A 23 10.31 16.31 8.75
CA ILE A 23 10.43 14.91 9.18
C ILE A 23 9.99 13.98 8.05
N PHE A 24 8.82 14.21 7.45
CA PHE A 24 8.36 13.45 6.29
C PHE A 24 9.40 13.47 5.16
N PHE A 25 9.80 14.66 4.72
CA PHE A 25 10.68 14.83 3.57
C PHE A 25 12.01 14.10 3.77
N ILE A 26 12.68 14.32 4.90
CA ILE A 26 13.97 13.68 5.19
C ILE A 26 13.83 12.17 5.29
N THR A 27 12.88 11.67 6.08
CA THR A 27 12.75 10.22 6.31
C THR A 27 12.30 9.47 5.05
N SER A 28 11.35 10.03 4.29
CA SER A 28 10.88 9.44 3.03
C SER A 28 11.94 9.52 1.93
N LEU A 29 12.67 10.64 1.81
CA LEU A 29 13.70 10.78 0.77
C LEU A 29 14.86 9.81 1.01
N LEU A 30 15.34 9.71 2.25
CA LEU A 30 16.43 8.77 2.58
C LEU A 30 16.05 7.33 2.26
N LEU A 31 14.84 6.88 2.64
CA LEU A 31 14.41 5.53 2.29
C LEU A 31 14.13 5.37 0.80
N ALA A 32 13.58 6.38 0.12
CA ALA A 32 13.35 6.33 -1.32
C ALA A 32 14.67 6.23 -2.11
N LEU A 33 15.75 6.85 -1.61
CA LEU A 33 17.10 6.70 -2.17
C LEU A 33 17.63 5.27 -1.99
N ILE A 34 17.41 4.66 -0.81
CA ILE A 34 17.76 3.24 -0.60
C ILE A 34 16.96 2.36 -1.57
N VAL A 35 15.65 2.56 -1.66
CA VAL A 35 14.79 1.81 -2.59
C VAL A 35 15.22 2.01 -4.05
N GLY A 36 15.72 3.20 -4.39
CA GLY A 36 16.21 3.53 -5.72
C GLY A 36 17.46 2.77 -6.12
N ASN A 37 18.40 2.60 -5.18
CA ASN A 37 19.68 1.92 -5.40
C ASN A 37 19.61 0.40 -5.19
N ARG A 38 18.42 -0.20 -5.32
CA ARG A 38 18.23 -1.64 -5.18
C ARG A 38 18.82 -2.43 -6.34
N GLY A 39 19.23 -3.66 -6.05
CA GLY A 39 19.63 -4.67 -7.02
C GLY A 39 18.49 -5.46 -7.65
N ALA A 40 18.82 -6.64 -8.18
CA ALA A 40 17.93 -7.55 -8.92
C ALA A 40 16.92 -8.31 -8.02
N THR A 41 16.08 -7.56 -7.31
CA THR A 41 14.89 -8.12 -6.64
C THR A 41 13.84 -8.59 -7.65
N ARG A 42 13.01 -9.56 -7.29
CA ARG A 42 12.15 -10.37 -8.20
C ARG A 42 11.54 -9.65 -9.42
N ASP A 43 10.81 -8.55 -9.21
CA ASP A 43 10.10 -7.85 -10.30
C ASP A 43 10.91 -6.68 -10.88
N THR A 44 12.06 -6.33 -10.28
CA THR A 44 12.87 -5.17 -10.66
C THR A 44 13.42 -5.25 -12.08
N PRO A 45 13.93 -6.40 -12.57
CA PRO A 45 14.36 -6.53 -13.97
C PRO A 45 13.27 -6.14 -14.97
N ASN A 46 12.00 -6.49 -14.71
CA ASN A 46 10.90 -6.12 -15.60
C ASN A 46 10.68 -4.60 -15.63
N TYR A 47 10.73 -3.94 -14.47
CA TYR A 47 10.58 -2.47 -14.40
C TYR A 47 11.76 -1.75 -15.05
N TYR A 48 12.97 -2.28 -14.87
CA TYR A 48 14.18 -1.78 -15.51
C TYR A 48 13.99 -1.80 -17.03
N THR A 49 13.66 -2.96 -17.61
CA THR A 49 13.52 -3.12 -19.07
C THR A 49 12.48 -2.17 -19.65
N VAL A 50 11.32 -2.04 -19.01
CA VAL A 50 10.27 -1.13 -19.51
C VAL A 50 10.70 0.33 -19.44
N PHE A 51 11.41 0.74 -18.39
CA PHE A 51 11.90 2.11 -18.27
C PHE A 51 13.01 2.42 -19.27
N THR A 52 13.98 1.52 -19.46
CA THR A 52 15.10 1.74 -20.39
C THR A 52 14.69 1.71 -21.85
N LEU A 53 13.62 0.98 -22.18
CA LEU A 53 13.09 0.87 -23.55
C LEU A 53 11.84 1.73 -23.75
N ILE A 54 11.57 2.69 -22.85
CA ILE A 54 10.26 3.37 -22.83
C ILE A 54 9.94 4.09 -24.14
N ASP A 55 10.96 4.61 -24.83
CA ASP A 55 10.83 5.32 -26.10
C ASP A 55 10.54 4.39 -27.29
N GLU A 56 10.73 3.08 -27.13
CA GLU A 56 10.39 2.07 -28.15
C GLU A 56 8.92 1.63 -28.09
N PHE A 57 8.23 1.93 -26.99
CA PHE A 57 6.83 1.56 -26.81
C PHE A 57 5.87 2.59 -27.41
N ASP A 58 4.82 2.09 -28.09
CA ASP A 58 3.67 2.90 -28.46
C ASP A 58 2.73 3.07 -27.25
N LEU A 59 2.80 4.23 -26.60
CA LEU A 59 1.96 4.57 -25.44
C LEU A 59 0.55 5.05 -25.80
N THR A 60 0.22 5.12 -27.10
CA THR A 60 -1.13 5.43 -27.58
C THR A 60 -1.96 4.16 -27.77
N ASP A 61 -1.31 3.04 -28.11
CA ASP A 61 -1.93 1.71 -28.20
C ASP A 61 -1.85 0.97 -26.84
N ILE A 62 -2.83 1.28 -25.97
CA ILE A 62 -2.92 0.72 -24.61
C ILE A 62 -2.92 -0.82 -24.59
N PRO A 63 -3.75 -1.52 -25.41
CA PRO A 63 -3.72 -2.98 -25.45
C PRO A 63 -2.35 -3.54 -25.85
N LYS A 64 -1.72 -2.98 -26.88
CA LYS A 64 -0.41 -3.43 -27.36
C LYS A 64 0.68 -3.21 -26.31
N PHE A 65 0.69 -2.06 -25.64
CA PHE A 65 1.61 -1.80 -24.54
C PHE A 65 1.49 -2.87 -23.45
N TYR A 66 0.27 -3.21 -23.03
CA TYR A 66 0.05 -4.23 -22.00
C TYR A 66 0.49 -5.62 -22.45
N ILE A 67 0.22 -6.00 -23.71
CA ILE A 67 0.62 -7.30 -24.26
C ILE A 67 2.14 -7.46 -24.26
N ILE A 68 2.88 -6.42 -24.65
CA ILE A 68 4.34 -6.48 -24.75
C ILE A 68 5.01 -6.33 -23.38
N SER A 69 4.63 -5.30 -22.61
CA SER A 69 5.29 -4.99 -21.34
C SER A 69 4.77 -5.82 -20.17
N GLY A 70 3.54 -6.32 -20.25
CA GLY A 70 2.85 -6.93 -19.13
C GLY A 70 2.40 -5.96 -18.04
N MET A 71 2.44 -4.65 -18.30
CA MET A 71 2.18 -3.57 -17.34
C MET A 71 1.05 -2.66 -17.80
N GLU A 72 0.31 -2.09 -16.85
CA GLU A 72 -0.75 -1.12 -17.13
C GLU A 72 -0.18 0.22 -17.62
N ILE A 73 -0.91 0.89 -18.52
CA ILE A 73 -0.41 2.05 -19.26
C ILE A 73 0.02 3.24 -18.38
N GLY A 74 -0.60 3.42 -17.21
CA GLY A 74 -0.22 4.48 -16.28
C GLY A 74 1.21 4.32 -15.76
N PHE A 75 1.74 3.08 -15.71
CA PHE A 75 3.15 2.85 -15.45
C PHE A 75 4.02 3.31 -16.63
N GLY A 76 3.61 3.02 -17.87
CA GLY A 76 4.28 3.48 -19.09
C GLY A 76 4.33 5.00 -19.18
N TRP A 77 3.21 5.69 -18.97
CA TRP A 77 3.18 7.16 -18.92
C TRP A 77 4.08 7.72 -17.81
N PHE A 78 4.10 7.09 -16.64
CA PHE A 78 5.00 7.52 -15.57
C PHE A 78 6.48 7.34 -15.96
N ALA A 79 6.85 6.18 -16.52
CA ALA A 79 8.19 5.91 -17.03
C ALA A 79 8.60 6.94 -18.09
N TYR A 80 7.71 7.23 -19.04
CA TYR A 80 7.96 8.19 -20.12
C TYR A 80 8.11 9.63 -19.62
N ILE A 81 7.33 10.02 -18.61
CA ILE A 81 7.49 11.34 -17.99
C ILE A 81 8.85 11.46 -17.32
N VAL A 82 9.34 10.39 -16.68
CA VAL A 82 10.64 10.38 -16.00
C VAL A 82 11.80 10.37 -17.00
N SER A 83 11.68 9.65 -18.12
CA SER A 83 12.75 9.58 -19.12
C SER A 83 13.07 10.93 -19.74
N PHE A 84 12.13 11.88 -19.78
CA PHE A 84 12.38 13.24 -20.26
C PHE A 84 13.50 14.00 -19.51
N PHE A 85 13.80 13.63 -18.26
CA PHE A 85 14.80 14.36 -17.46
C PHE A 85 15.88 13.47 -16.86
N THR A 86 15.82 12.15 -17.02
CA THR A 86 16.86 11.23 -16.54
C THR A 86 16.73 9.85 -17.17
N ASP A 87 17.87 9.25 -17.52
CA ASP A 87 17.96 7.83 -17.87
C ASP A 87 18.31 6.95 -16.66
N SER A 88 18.45 7.56 -15.47
CA SER A 88 18.83 6.84 -14.26
C SER A 88 17.66 6.05 -13.68
N VAL A 89 17.76 4.72 -13.75
CA VAL A 89 16.77 3.81 -13.13
C VAL A 89 16.70 4.01 -11.61
N ALA A 90 17.82 4.38 -10.97
CA ALA A 90 17.83 4.70 -9.55
C ALA A 90 16.92 5.90 -9.24
N VAL A 91 16.98 6.97 -10.06
CA VAL A 91 16.10 8.14 -9.92
C VAL A 91 14.64 7.74 -10.17
N PHE A 92 14.38 6.92 -11.20
CA PHE A 92 13.04 6.40 -11.48
C PHE A 92 12.41 5.67 -10.29
N PHE A 93 13.15 4.71 -9.70
CA PHE A 93 12.69 3.97 -8.52
C PHE A 93 12.58 4.84 -7.27
N THR A 94 13.49 5.80 -7.06
CA THR A 94 13.39 6.77 -5.97
C THR A 94 12.14 7.62 -6.09
N LEU A 95 11.82 8.16 -7.27
CA LEU A 95 10.62 8.97 -7.48
C LEU A 95 9.35 8.18 -7.21
N PHE A 96 9.29 6.95 -7.72
CA PHE A 96 8.15 6.07 -7.50
C PHE A 96 7.95 5.77 -6.00
N SER A 97 9.04 5.45 -5.29
CA SER A 97 9.03 5.20 -3.84
C SER A 97 8.57 6.44 -3.06
N PHE A 98 9.10 7.61 -3.41
CA PHE A 98 8.79 8.87 -2.75
C PHE A 98 7.31 9.26 -2.94
N ILE A 99 6.74 9.05 -4.13
CA ILE A 99 5.31 9.28 -4.40
C ILE A 99 4.45 8.35 -3.52
N ASN A 100 4.83 7.07 -3.38
CA ASN A 100 4.11 6.18 -2.47
C ASN A 100 4.14 6.70 -1.02
N PHE A 101 5.32 7.08 -0.51
CA PHE A 101 5.44 7.69 0.81
C PHE A 101 4.62 8.98 0.96
N TYR A 102 4.55 9.80 -0.08
CA TYR A 102 3.72 11.00 -0.10
C TYR A 102 2.24 10.66 0.11
N PHE A 103 1.70 9.63 -0.55
CA PHE A 103 0.30 9.23 -0.32
C PHE A 103 0.08 8.67 1.10
N ILE A 104 1.02 7.90 1.64
CA ILE A 104 0.98 7.47 3.06
C ILE A 104 0.93 8.68 3.99
N TYR A 105 1.79 9.68 3.75
CA TYR A 105 1.81 10.92 4.51
C TYR A 105 0.49 11.69 4.41
N LYS A 106 -0.07 11.81 3.20
CA LYS A 106 -1.34 12.51 2.98
C LYS A 106 -2.51 11.83 3.69
N ILE A 107 -2.55 10.49 3.71
CA ILE A 107 -3.53 9.74 4.51
C ILE A 107 -3.32 10.06 5.98
N SER A 108 -2.11 9.91 6.51
CA SER A 108 -1.74 10.22 7.91
C SER A 108 -2.23 11.61 8.36
N GLN A 109 -1.97 12.65 7.57
CA GLN A 109 -2.39 14.02 7.86
C GLN A 109 -3.92 14.14 7.92
N LYS A 110 -4.62 13.50 6.98
CA LYS A 110 -6.08 13.51 6.89
C LYS A 110 -6.74 12.79 8.05
N ILE A 111 -6.19 11.65 8.45
CA ILE A 111 -6.69 10.86 9.59
C ILE A 111 -6.20 11.40 10.95
N LYS A 112 -5.39 12.47 10.95
CA LYS A 112 -4.81 13.12 12.15
C LYS A 112 -3.95 12.17 13.00
N ILE A 113 -3.27 11.23 12.37
CA ILE A 113 -2.28 10.36 13.00
C ILE A 113 -0.89 10.86 12.61
N ASN A 114 0.02 10.99 13.57
CA ASN A 114 1.39 11.40 13.28
C ASN A 114 2.05 10.42 12.29
N TYR A 115 2.58 10.97 11.20
CA TYR A 115 3.23 10.22 10.13
C TYR A 115 4.28 9.26 10.63
N SER A 116 5.09 9.64 11.63
CA SER A 116 6.16 8.78 12.15
C SER A 116 5.63 7.44 12.65
N PHE A 117 4.45 7.39 13.27
CA PHE A 117 3.88 6.13 13.75
C PHE A 117 3.43 5.22 12.60
N VAL A 118 2.77 5.80 11.59
CA VAL A 118 2.38 5.08 10.38
C VAL A 118 3.63 4.59 9.63
N PHE A 119 4.63 5.45 9.51
CA PHE A 119 5.90 5.16 8.86
C PHE A 119 6.64 4.02 9.56
N PHE A 120 6.80 4.05 10.89
CA PHE A 120 7.48 2.97 11.62
C PHE A 120 6.76 1.62 11.46
N ILE A 121 5.43 1.61 11.47
CA ILE A 121 4.66 0.38 11.21
C ILE A 121 4.84 -0.09 9.77
N TYR A 122 4.84 0.82 8.80
CA TYR A 122 5.05 0.49 7.41
C TYR A 122 6.44 -0.10 7.16
N ILE A 123 7.51 0.58 7.56
CA ILE A 123 8.89 0.15 7.31
C ILE A 123 9.25 -1.13 8.06
N SER A 124 8.66 -1.39 9.22
CA SER A 124 8.89 -2.65 9.95
C SER A 124 8.12 -3.83 9.36
N SER A 125 7.15 -3.58 8.49
CA SER A 125 6.26 -4.61 7.92
C SER A 125 6.77 -5.15 6.60
N SER A 126 6.29 -6.33 6.22
CA SER A 126 6.48 -6.87 4.88
C SER A 126 5.83 -6.01 3.80
N TYR A 127 4.91 -5.09 4.13
CA TYR A 127 4.36 -4.14 3.15
C TYR A 127 5.46 -3.27 2.55
N PHE A 128 6.41 -2.79 3.36
CA PHE A 128 7.52 -1.99 2.83
C PHE A 128 8.38 -2.81 1.88
N LEU A 129 8.88 -3.97 2.33
CA LEU A 129 9.74 -4.81 1.49
C LEU A 129 9.05 -5.24 0.21
N ILE A 130 7.85 -5.81 0.32
CA ILE A 130 7.13 -6.32 -0.84
C ILE A 130 6.74 -5.18 -1.77
N GLN A 131 6.13 -4.11 -1.27
CA GLN A 131 5.62 -3.06 -2.14
C GLN A 131 6.69 -2.09 -2.64
N GLN A 132 7.86 -1.97 -2.01
CA GLN A 132 8.88 -1.06 -2.51
C GLN A 132 9.87 -1.75 -3.45
N PHE A 133 10.20 -3.03 -3.19
CA PHE A 133 11.23 -3.74 -3.95
C PHE A 133 10.67 -4.71 -4.98
N MET A 134 9.46 -5.27 -4.78
CA MET A 134 8.88 -6.24 -5.72
C MET A 134 7.63 -5.66 -6.41
N GLN A 135 6.61 -5.34 -5.65
CA GLN A 135 5.29 -4.97 -6.17
C GLN A 135 5.07 -3.45 -6.13
N MET A 136 6.02 -2.67 -6.67
CA MET A 136 5.97 -1.20 -6.63
C MET A 136 4.67 -0.63 -7.20
N ARG A 137 4.27 -1.10 -8.39
CA ARG A 137 3.05 -0.64 -9.07
C ARG A 137 1.81 -0.84 -8.22
N GLN A 138 1.64 -2.05 -7.68
CA GLN A 138 0.56 -2.39 -6.76
C GLN A 138 0.60 -1.55 -5.47
N GLY A 139 1.78 -1.36 -4.89
CA GLY A 139 1.97 -0.57 -3.66
C GLY A 139 1.48 0.87 -3.82
N MET A 140 1.96 1.55 -4.86
CA MET A 140 1.55 2.93 -5.15
C MET A 140 0.07 3.01 -5.51
N ALA A 141 -0.44 2.11 -6.35
CA ALA A 141 -1.87 2.07 -6.69
C ALA A 141 -2.75 1.90 -5.44
N THR A 142 -2.34 1.02 -4.52
CA THR A 142 -3.06 0.78 -3.26
C THR A 142 -3.04 2.02 -2.36
N ALA A 143 -1.89 2.69 -2.21
CA ALA A 143 -1.79 3.92 -1.42
C ALA A 143 -2.63 5.06 -2.00
N ILE A 144 -2.62 5.24 -3.33
CA ILE A 144 -3.46 6.22 -4.02
C ILE A 144 -4.95 5.90 -3.80
N GLN A 145 -5.35 4.63 -3.95
CA GLN A 145 -6.74 4.23 -3.79
C GLN A 145 -7.24 4.43 -2.35
N LEU A 146 -6.45 4.08 -1.33
CA LEU A 146 -6.80 4.35 0.07
C LEU A 146 -6.88 5.86 0.36
N TYR A 147 -6.01 6.66 -0.27
CA TYR A 147 -6.10 8.12 -0.17
C TYR A 147 -7.36 8.67 -0.86
N ALA A 148 -7.75 8.11 -2.00
CA ALA A 148 -8.99 8.44 -2.68
C ALA A 148 -10.19 8.22 -1.74
N PHE A 149 -10.30 7.04 -1.10
CA PHE A 149 -11.33 6.76 -0.11
C PHE A 149 -11.28 7.74 1.08
N THR A 150 -10.08 8.09 1.54
CA THR A 150 -9.87 9.05 2.64
C THR A 150 -10.42 10.44 2.29
N ILE A 151 -10.09 10.97 1.12
CA ILE A 151 -10.62 12.26 0.64
C ILE A 151 -12.13 12.21 0.52
N TRP A 152 -12.69 11.14 -0.03
CA TRP A 152 -14.13 11.03 -0.18
C TRP A 152 -14.86 10.97 1.16
N LEU A 153 -14.32 10.22 2.13
CA LEU A 153 -14.93 10.07 3.45
C LEU A 153 -14.86 11.35 4.29
N ILE A 154 -13.74 12.08 4.24
CA ILE A 154 -13.55 13.31 5.01
C ILE A 154 -14.08 14.53 4.25
N ASP A 155 -13.51 14.80 3.08
CA ASP A 155 -13.69 16.07 2.36
C ASP A 155 -14.90 16.04 1.41
N LYS A 156 -15.51 14.86 1.19
CA LYS A 156 -16.65 14.65 0.28
C LYS A 156 -16.36 15.01 -1.19
N LYS A 157 -15.09 15.11 -1.58
CA LYS A 157 -14.66 15.44 -2.95
C LYS A 157 -14.78 14.23 -3.89
N LYS A 158 -15.97 14.02 -4.45
CA LYS A 158 -16.27 12.90 -5.37
C LYS A 158 -15.42 12.92 -6.63
N LEU A 159 -15.19 14.07 -7.26
CA LEU A 159 -14.36 14.16 -8.46
C LEU A 159 -12.93 13.73 -8.18
N SER A 160 -12.32 14.21 -7.09
CA SER A 160 -10.98 13.78 -6.68
C SER A 160 -10.91 12.29 -6.40
N PHE A 161 -11.95 11.70 -5.81
CA PHE A 161 -12.04 10.25 -5.61
C PHE A 161 -12.02 9.47 -6.92
N ILE A 162 -12.83 9.88 -7.91
CA ILE A 162 -12.87 9.22 -9.21
C ILE A 162 -11.53 9.37 -9.93
N LEU A 163 -10.99 10.60 -10.03
CA LEU A 163 -9.72 10.84 -10.71
C LEU A 163 -8.56 10.06 -10.08
N LEU A 164 -8.44 10.06 -8.75
CA LEU A 164 -7.41 9.28 -8.07
C LEU A 164 -7.60 7.77 -8.24
N SER A 165 -8.86 7.29 -8.29
CA SER A 165 -9.13 5.87 -8.53
C SER A 165 -8.76 5.46 -9.96
N LEU A 166 -8.99 6.32 -10.95
CA LEU A 166 -8.56 6.11 -12.34
C LEU A 166 -7.04 6.10 -12.45
N ILE A 167 -6.35 7.03 -11.77
CA ILE A 167 -4.88 7.04 -11.72
C ILE A 167 -4.38 5.74 -11.08
N ALA A 168 -4.92 5.34 -9.93
CA ALA A 168 -4.54 4.10 -9.26
C ALA A 168 -4.76 2.87 -10.17
N PHE A 169 -5.89 2.80 -10.85
CA PHE A 169 -6.21 1.72 -11.79
C PHE A 169 -5.27 1.70 -13.00
N SER A 170 -4.94 2.87 -13.55
CA SER A 170 -3.98 2.96 -14.66
C SER A 170 -2.58 2.46 -14.28
N LEU A 171 -2.21 2.51 -13.00
CA LEU A 171 -0.92 2.02 -12.51
C LEU A 171 -0.93 0.52 -12.22
N HIS A 172 -2.04 0.00 -11.69
CA HIS A 172 -2.20 -1.41 -11.37
C HIS A 172 -3.68 -1.81 -11.22
N GLN A 173 -4.07 -2.93 -11.83
CA GLN A 173 -5.44 -3.44 -11.84
C GLN A 173 -6.04 -3.73 -10.45
N VAL A 174 -5.22 -3.98 -9.43
CA VAL A 174 -5.71 -4.24 -8.06
C VAL A 174 -6.50 -3.05 -7.48
N ALA A 175 -6.25 -1.83 -7.97
CA ALA A 175 -7.02 -0.66 -7.56
C ALA A 175 -8.50 -0.78 -7.93
N LEU A 176 -8.85 -1.48 -9.02
CA LEU A 176 -10.24 -1.77 -9.37
C LEU A 176 -10.90 -2.68 -8.33
N ALA A 177 -10.20 -3.72 -7.88
CA ALA A 177 -10.70 -4.60 -6.82
C ALA A 177 -10.93 -3.81 -5.52
N LEU A 178 -9.99 -2.95 -5.13
CA LEU A 178 -10.14 -2.05 -3.98
C LEU A 178 -11.30 -1.06 -4.16
N PHE A 179 -11.49 -0.52 -5.37
CA PHE A 179 -12.58 0.40 -5.68
C PHE A 179 -13.94 -0.29 -5.54
N LEU A 180 -14.12 -1.46 -6.18
CA LEU A 180 -15.38 -2.20 -6.17
C LEU A 180 -15.73 -2.73 -4.78
N ILE A 181 -14.81 -3.47 -4.16
CA ILE A 181 -15.02 -4.02 -2.82
C ILE A 181 -15.11 -2.89 -1.79
N GLY A 182 -14.29 -1.85 -1.91
CA GLY A 182 -14.35 -0.69 -1.02
C GLY A 182 -15.65 0.10 -1.13
N GLY A 183 -16.18 0.26 -2.35
CA GLY A 183 -17.51 0.82 -2.58
C GLY A 183 -18.60 0.00 -1.90
N PHE A 184 -18.57 -1.33 -2.06
CA PHE A 184 -19.47 -2.24 -1.36
C PHE A 184 -19.37 -2.15 0.16
N LEU A 185 -18.14 -2.20 0.71
CA LEU A 185 -17.89 -2.06 2.15
C LEU A 185 -18.35 -0.71 2.69
N TYR A 186 -18.22 0.38 1.92
CA TYR A 186 -18.77 1.68 2.29
C TYR A 186 -20.30 1.66 2.38
N LEU A 187 -20.99 0.99 1.45
CA LEU A 187 -22.45 0.87 1.51
C LEU A 187 -22.88 0.08 2.75
N ILE A 188 -22.16 -0.99 3.09
CA ILE A 188 -22.37 -1.73 4.35
C ILE A 188 -22.13 -0.79 5.54
N GLN A 189 -20.99 -0.10 5.57
CA GLN A 189 -20.63 0.84 6.63
C GLN A 189 -21.76 1.84 6.92
N LYS A 190 -22.33 2.45 5.87
CA LYS A 190 -23.41 3.44 6.01
C LYS A 190 -24.65 2.85 6.68
N ARG A 191 -24.95 1.56 6.45
CA ARG A 191 -26.07 0.86 7.09
C ARG A 191 -25.74 0.53 8.54
N ILE A 192 -24.55 -0.02 8.79
CA ILE A 192 -24.15 -0.48 10.12
C ILE A 192 -23.72 0.65 11.04
N GLU A 193 -23.56 1.91 10.58
CA GLU A 193 -23.24 3.08 11.43
C GLU A 193 -24.27 3.30 12.55
N LYS A 194 -25.51 2.84 12.34
CA LYS A 194 -26.60 2.90 13.31
C LYS A 194 -26.59 1.77 14.34
N TYR A 195 -25.71 0.78 14.17
CA TYR A 195 -25.66 -0.39 15.05
C TYR A 195 -24.87 -0.08 16.34
N SER A 196 -25.03 -0.96 17.33
CA SER A 196 -24.12 -1.00 18.48
C SER A 196 -22.79 -1.64 18.08
N LEU A 197 -21.72 -1.35 18.82
CA LEU A 197 -20.42 -1.99 18.61
C LEU A 197 -20.50 -3.52 18.61
N TYR A 198 -21.34 -4.11 19.47
CA TYR A 198 -21.54 -5.56 19.51
C TYR A 198 -22.10 -6.11 18.19
N LYS A 199 -23.16 -5.49 17.66
CA LYS A 199 -23.73 -5.86 16.35
C LYS A 199 -22.74 -5.61 15.22
N PHE A 200 -21.97 -4.53 15.28
CA PHE A 200 -20.89 -4.27 14.32
C PHE A 200 -19.86 -5.41 14.31
N LYS A 201 -19.39 -5.84 15.48
CA LYS A 201 -18.42 -6.95 15.62
C LYS A 201 -18.97 -8.27 15.03
N GLN A 202 -20.25 -8.55 15.22
CA GLN A 202 -20.91 -9.71 14.58
C GLN A 202 -20.88 -9.60 13.04
N VAL A 203 -21.21 -8.43 12.48
CA VAL A 203 -21.16 -8.19 11.04
C VAL A 203 -19.73 -8.39 10.50
N VAL A 204 -18.71 -7.90 11.20
CA VAL A 204 -17.31 -8.10 10.80
C VAL A 204 -16.96 -9.59 10.71
N LEU A 205 -17.36 -10.40 11.69
CA LEU A 205 -17.11 -11.85 11.67
C LEU A 205 -17.87 -12.55 10.53
N ILE A 206 -19.11 -12.14 10.27
CA ILE A 206 -19.90 -12.65 9.14
C ILE A 206 -19.22 -12.29 7.81
N LEU A 207 -18.76 -11.04 7.65
CA LEU A 207 -18.04 -10.62 6.44
C LEU A 207 -16.73 -11.38 6.27
N LEU A 208 -15.96 -11.57 7.35
CA LEU A 208 -14.74 -12.39 7.32
C LEU A 208 -15.05 -13.78 6.75
N PHE A 209 -16.08 -14.45 7.28
CA PHE A 209 -16.48 -15.78 6.82
C PHE A 209 -16.96 -15.78 5.36
N ILE A 210 -17.84 -14.84 4.99
CA ILE A 210 -18.36 -14.73 3.61
C ILE A 210 -17.22 -14.50 2.61
N PHE A 211 -16.27 -13.60 2.91
CA PHE A 211 -15.16 -13.33 2.00
C PHE A 211 -14.16 -14.49 1.93
N ILE A 212 -14.02 -15.32 2.97
CA ILE A 212 -13.25 -16.58 2.89
C ILE A 212 -13.92 -17.52 1.87
N LEU A 213 -15.24 -17.69 1.95
CA LEU A 213 -15.99 -18.53 1.01
C LEU A 213 -15.92 -17.98 -0.42
N ILE A 214 -16.07 -16.67 -0.61
CA ILE A 214 -15.93 -16.01 -1.91
C ILE A 214 -14.54 -16.26 -2.49
N ALA A 215 -13.48 -16.06 -1.69
CA ALA A 215 -12.12 -16.32 -2.16
C ALA A 215 -11.94 -17.78 -2.59
N LYS A 216 -12.32 -18.72 -1.72
CA LYS A 216 -12.09 -20.14 -1.93
C LYS A 216 -12.92 -20.74 -3.07
N PHE A 217 -14.23 -20.46 -3.09
CA PHE A 217 -15.17 -21.17 -3.96
C PHE A 217 -15.58 -20.38 -5.20
N LEU A 218 -15.40 -19.06 -5.22
CA LEU A 218 -15.79 -18.23 -6.35
C LEU A 218 -14.58 -17.66 -7.09
N LEU A 219 -13.66 -16.98 -6.38
CA LEU A 219 -12.56 -16.26 -7.02
C LEU A 219 -11.48 -17.19 -7.57
N ILE A 220 -11.08 -18.25 -6.84
CA ILE A 220 -10.07 -19.19 -7.35
C ILE A 220 -10.47 -19.78 -8.71
N PRO A 221 -11.67 -20.40 -8.89
CA PRO A 221 -12.07 -20.94 -10.18
C PRO A 221 -12.14 -19.88 -11.29
N ILE A 222 -12.67 -18.70 -10.99
CA ILE A 222 -12.77 -17.62 -11.99
C ILE A 222 -11.37 -17.17 -12.45
N LEU A 223 -10.44 -16.95 -11.50
CA LEU A 223 -9.11 -16.44 -11.81
C LEU A 223 -8.28 -17.45 -12.62
N LEU A 224 -8.39 -18.75 -12.32
CA LEU A 224 -7.72 -19.81 -13.08
C LEU A 224 -8.22 -19.88 -14.53
N ASN A 225 -9.52 -19.63 -14.77
CA ASN A 225 -10.09 -19.68 -16.12
C ASN A 225 -9.88 -18.41 -16.94
N VAL A 226 -9.77 -17.24 -16.29
CA VAL A 226 -9.73 -15.94 -16.98
C VAL A 226 -8.31 -15.40 -17.14
N SER A 227 -7.36 -15.81 -16.29
CA SER A 227 -5.99 -15.27 -16.30
C SER A 227 -4.96 -16.35 -16.55
N ALA A 228 -4.43 -16.39 -17.78
CA ALA A 228 -3.31 -17.27 -18.16
C ALA A 228 -2.15 -17.19 -17.15
N ARG A 229 -1.76 -15.99 -16.73
CA ARG A 229 -0.72 -15.81 -15.69
C ARG A 229 -1.03 -16.51 -14.37
N VAL A 230 -2.29 -16.55 -13.95
CA VAL A 230 -2.67 -17.19 -12.67
C VAL A 230 -2.66 -18.71 -12.84
N ALA A 231 -3.05 -19.22 -14.01
CA ALA A 231 -2.89 -20.62 -14.35
C ALA A 231 -1.40 -21.02 -14.38
N ASP A 232 -0.54 -20.24 -15.05
CA ASP A 232 0.92 -20.47 -15.09
C ASP A 232 1.52 -20.53 -13.67
N TYR A 233 1.14 -19.59 -12.80
CA TYR A 233 1.59 -19.58 -11.41
C TYR A 233 1.11 -20.79 -10.62
N SER A 234 -0.11 -21.28 -10.88
CA SER A 234 -0.65 -22.48 -10.25
C SER A 234 0.09 -23.75 -10.66
N GLU A 235 0.61 -23.79 -11.88
CA GLU A 235 1.33 -24.94 -12.44
C GLU A 235 2.84 -24.90 -12.07
N SER A 236 3.39 -23.70 -11.83
CA SER A 236 4.77 -23.53 -11.37
C SER A 236 4.95 -23.98 -9.91
N GLY A 237 5.77 -25.01 -9.67
CA GLY A 237 5.87 -25.70 -8.38
C GLY A 237 6.28 -24.86 -7.17
N GLU A 238 6.99 -23.74 -7.34
CA GLU A 238 7.37 -22.86 -6.22
C GLU A 238 6.26 -21.87 -5.81
N ASP A 239 5.51 -21.37 -6.79
CA ASP A 239 4.50 -20.33 -6.59
C ASP A 239 3.06 -20.90 -6.46
N GLY A 240 2.83 -22.11 -6.97
CA GLY A 240 1.59 -22.88 -6.85
C GLY A 240 1.52 -23.77 -5.61
N ALA A 241 2.59 -23.87 -4.82
CA ALA A 241 2.61 -24.70 -3.62
C ALA A 241 1.60 -24.20 -2.58
N ALA A 242 0.78 -25.15 -2.07
CA ALA A 242 -0.16 -24.88 -0.99
C ALA A 242 0.58 -24.26 0.22
N LEU A 243 0.15 -23.06 0.61
CA LEU A 243 0.65 -22.45 1.84
C LEU A 243 -0.08 -23.08 3.03
N SER A 244 0.67 -23.60 4.01
CA SER A 244 0.09 -23.89 5.31
C SER A 244 -0.63 -22.63 5.84
N LEU A 245 -1.88 -22.83 6.31
CA LEU A 245 -2.70 -21.77 6.90
C LEU A 245 -1.99 -21.07 8.07
N PHE A 246 -1.11 -21.79 8.78
CA PHE A 246 -0.36 -21.33 9.94
C PHE A 246 1.04 -20.79 9.63
N ARG A 247 1.29 -20.27 8.42
CA ARG A 247 2.54 -19.54 8.15
C ARG A 247 2.57 -18.22 8.93
N LEU A 248 3.79 -17.75 9.27
CA LEU A 248 4.02 -16.52 10.05
C LEU A 248 3.23 -15.30 9.57
N PRO A 249 3.14 -15.00 8.25
CA PRO A 249 2.35 -13.86 7.79
C PRO A 249 0.86 -13.99 8.14
N ASN A 250 0.30 -15.21 8.10
CA ASN A 250 -1.11 -15.47 8.42
C ASN A 250 -1.36 -15.37 9.91
N ILE A 251 -0.49 -15.97 10.73
CA ILE A 251 -0.54 -15.84 12.19
C ILE A 251 -0.48 -14.36 12.58
N LYS A 252 0.45 -13.60 12.01
CA LYS A 252 0.57 -12.15 12.26
C LYS A 252 -0.70 -11.39 11.90
N ALA A 253 -1.28 -11.65 10.73
CA ALA A 253 -2.51 -11.01 10.30
C ALA A 253 -3.70 -11.35 11.23
N PHE A 254 -3.81 -12.62 11.64
CA PHE A 254 -4.85 -13.08 12.57
C PHE A 254 -4.70 -12.46 13.96
N LEU A 255 -3.50 -12.46 14.54
CA LEU A 255 -3.23 -11.84 15.84
C LEU A 255 -3.47 -10.33 15.80
N THR A 256 -3.09 -9.66 14.71
CA THR A 256 -3.35 -8.24 14.52
C THR A 256 -4.84 -7.96 14.40
N PHE A 257 -5.58 -8.80 13.69
CA PHE A 257 -7.05 -8.70 13.62
C PHE A 257 -7.68 -8.87 14.99
N LEU A 258 -7.30 -9.90 15.75
CA LEU A 258 -7.80 -10.13 17.10
C LEU A 258 -7.50 -8.93 18.02
N LEU A 259 -6.27 -8.41 17.97
CA LEU A 259 -5.87 -7.24 18.74
C LEU A 259 -6.78 -6.03 18.45
N ILE A 260 -6.96 -5.70 17.17
CA ILE A 260 -7.81 -4.57 16.75
C ILE A 260 -9.28 -4.84 17.11
N PHE A 261 -9.78 -6.04 16.83
CA PHE A 261 -11.16 -6.45 17.08
C PHE A 261 -11.52 -6.39 18.57
N MET A 262 -10.63 -6.85 19.46
CA MET A 262 -10.83 -6.80 20.90
C MET A 262 -10.67 -5.37 21.44
N ALA A 263 -9.64 -4.65 21.01
CA ALA A 263 -9.34 -3.29 21.50
C ALA A 263 -10.27 -2.21 20.92
N MET A 264 -11.10 -2.51 19.92
CA MET A 264 -12.06 -1.57 19.38
C MET A 264 -13.12 -1.15 20.42
N ASN A 265 -13.33 0.16 20.56
CA ASN A 265 -14.41 0.76 21.34
C ASN A 265 -15.37 1.56 20.46
N GLU A 266 -16.45 2.07 21.04
CA GLU A 266 -17.46 2.88 20.34
C GLU A 266 -16.85 4.10 19.64
N LYS A 267 -15.90 4.80 20.28
CA LYS A 267 -15.24 5.98 19.69
C LYS A 267 -14.52 5.64 18.39
N LEU A 268 -13.78 4.53 18.36
CA LEU A 268 -13.07 4.06 17.17
C LEU A 268 -14.07 3.61 16.09
N TYR A 269 -15.06 2.79 16.45
CA TYR A 269 -16.07 2.32 15.52
C TYR A 269 -16.89 3.46 14.87
N LYS A 270 -17.19 4.54 15.61
CA LYS A 270 -17.86 5.72 15.05
C LYS A 270 -16.97 6.55 14.11
N ASN A 271 -15.65 6.33 14.10
CA ASN A 271 -14.78 6.93 13.10
C ASN A 271 -14.94 6.18 11.76
N ARG A 272 -15.51 6.87 10.76
CA ARG A 272 -15.79 6.30 9.45
C ARG A 272 -14.54 5.80 8.72
N ILE A 273 -13.40 6.45 8.87
CA ILE A 273 -12.19 6.00 8.18
C ILE A 273 -11.64 4.75 8.84
N PHE A 274 -11.56 4.77 10.17
CA PHE A 274 -11.14 3.60 10.94
C PHE A 274 -12.00 2.38 10.62
N THR A 275 -13.32 2.55 10.60
CA THR A 275 -14.24 1.45 10.30
C THR A 275 -14.10 0.95 8.86
N LEU A 276 -13.98 1.82 7.84
CA LEU A 276 -13.77 1.36 6.47
C LEU A 276 -12.42 0.64 6.32
N PHE A 277 -11.36 1.19 6.90
CA PHE A 277 -10.03 0.60 6.86
C PHE A 277 -9.98 -0.73 7.62
N PHE A 278 -10.69 -0.87 8.73
CA PHE A 278 -10.79 -2.14 9.42
C PHE A 278 -11.60 -3.18 8.61
N LEU A 279 -12.62 -2.75 7.87
CA LEU A 279 -13.32 -3.62 6.94
C LEU A 279 -12.41 -4.06 5.78
N PHE A 280 -11.58 -3.16 5.22
CA PHE A 280 -10.55 -3.55 4.25
C PHE A 280 -9.59 -4.57 4.85
N PHE A 281 -9.07 -4.31 6.05
CA PHE A 281 -8.19 -5.25 6.74
C PHE A 281 -8.84 -6.62 6.97
N THR A 282 -10.15 -6.65 7.30
CA THR A 282 -10.94 -7.87 7.45
C THR A 282 -11.02 -8.66 6.13
N VAL A 283 -11.27 -7.98 5.00
CA VAL A 283 -11.25 -8.62 3.68
C VAL A 283 -9.84 -9.11 3.33
N GLY A 284 -8.79 -8.36 3.66
CA GLY A 284 -7.41 -8.80 3.48
C GLY A 284 -7.11 -10.09 4.24
N LEU A 285 -7.55 -10.19 5.50
CA LEU A 285 -7.43 -11.43 6.28
C LEU A 285 -8.26 -12.57 5.65
N ALA A 286 -9.49 -12.28 5.20
CA ALA A 286 -10.35 -13.25 4.56
C ALA A 286 -9.72 -13.84 3.30
N PHE A 287 -9.15 -13.00 2.45
CA PHE A 287 -8.46 -13.42 1.22
C PHE A 287 -7.19 -14.20 1.52
N ARG A 288 -6.44 -13.81 2.55
CA ARG A 288 -5.25 -14.55 2.96
C ARG A 288 -5.58 -15.99 3.40
N ILE A 289 -6.69 -16.17 4.11
CA ILE A 289 -7.19 -17.49 4.54
C ILE A 289 -7.82 -18.25 3.37
N GLY A 290 -8.73 -17.61 2.62
CA GLY A 290 -9.46 -18.26 1.53
C GLY A 290 -8.57 -18.67 0.35
N PHE A 291 -7.49 -17.94 0.10
CA PHE A 291 -6.46 -18.29 -0.89
C PHE A 291 -5.29 -19.08 -0.31
N SER A 292 -5.38 -19.67 0.89
CA SER A 292 -4.22 -20.37 1.50
C SER A 292 -3.62 -21.46 0.59
N GLU A 293 -4.42 -22.03 -0.30
CA GLU A 293 -3.98 -23.04 -1.27
C GLU A 293 -3.14 -22.44 -2.43
N PHE A 294 -3.13 -21.11 -2.62
CA PHE A 294 -2.43 -20.42 -3.72
C PHE A 294 -1.57 -19.27 -3.19
N SER A 295 -0.24 -19.48 -3.18
CA SER A 295 0.67 -18.58 -2.49
C SER A 295 0.66 -17.15 -3.03
N ILE A 296 0.67 -17.01 -4.35
CA ILE A 296 0.68 -15.72 -5.03
C ILE A 296 -0.63 -14.97 -4.80
N LEU A 297 -1.78 -15.64 -4.88
CA LEU A 297 -3.08 -14.99 -4.67
C LEU A 297 -3.25 -14.57 -3.20
N SER A 298 -2.88 -15.44 -2.25
CA SER A 298 -2.88 -15.13 -0.82
C SER A 298 -1.93 -13.99 -0.47
N GLY A 299 -0.79 -13.88 -1.14
CA GLY A 299 0.16 -12.78 -0.95
C GLY A 299 -0.33 -11.48 -1.60
N ARG A 300 -0.41 -11.45 -2.93
CA ARG A 300 -0.62 -10.23 -3.71
C ARG A 300 -2.01 -9.65 -3.48
N PHE A 301 -3.06 -10.46 -3.51
CA PHE A 301 -4.42 -9.95 -3.40
C PHE A 301 -4.73 -9.49 -1.97
N ALA A 302 -4.36 -10.27 -0.95
CA ALA A 302 -4.59 -9.89 0.44
C ALA A 302 -3.85 -8.62 0.85
N ILE A 303 -2.60 -8.44 0.40
CA ILE A 303 -1.75 -7.30 0.78
C ILE A 303 -2.39 -5.96 0.38
N ALA A 304 -3.06 -5.87 -0.76
CA ALA A 304 -3.72 -4.63 -1.18
C ALA A 304 -4.77 -4.17 -0.16
N PHE A 305 -5.55 -5.10 0.39
CA PHE A 305 -6.60 -4.83 1.37
C PHE A 305 -6.03 -4.66 2.79
N SER A 306 -5.11 -5.55 3.18
CA SER A 306 -4.52 -5.53 4.51
C SER A 306 -3.54 -4.36 4.70
N TYR A 307 -3.10 -3.69 3.63
CA TYR A 307 -2.27 -2.48 3.70
C TYR A 307 -2.86 -1.38 4.60
N SER A 308 -4.19 -1.31 4.71
CA SER A 308 -4.90 -0.41 5.62
C SER A 308 -4.48 -0.56 7.11
N GLU A 309 -3.88 -1.70 7.48
CA GLU A 309 -3.29 -2.00 8.80
C GLU A 309 -2.40 -0.88 9.32
N ILE A 310 -1.52 -0.32 8.47
CA ILE A 310 -0.51 0.67 8.88
C ILE A 310 -1.13 1.95 9.44
N PHE A 311 -2.39 2.22 9.09
CA PHE A 311 -3.14 3.38 9.54
C PHE A 311 -4.03 3.08 10.75
N ILE A 312 -4.61 1.88 10.84
CA ILE A 312 -5.55 1.52 11.92
C ILE A 312 -4.86 1.11 13.22
N LEU A 313 -3.64 0.57 13.16
CA LEU A 313 -2.90 0.20 14.38
C LEU A 313 -2.59 1.40 15.28
N PRO A 314 -2.06 2.54 14.77
CA PRO A 314 -1.90 3.74 15.59
C PRO A 314 -3.21 4.25 16.19
N PHE A 315 -4.34 4.16 15.46
CA PHE A 315 -5.66 4.49 16.00
C PHE A 315 -6.01 3.66 17.24
N VAL A 316 -5.79 2.34 17.15
CA VAL A 316 -6.05 1.44 18.28
C VAL A 316 -5.14 1.77 19.44
N PHE A 317 -3.84 1.94 19.21
CA PHE A 317 -2.92 2.21 20.30
C PHE A 317 -3.20 3.55 20.99
N GLN A 318 -3.62 4.59 20.26
CA GLN A 318 -3.93 5.91 20.84
C GLN A 318 -5.11 5.88 21.83
N ARG A 319 -5.87 4.79 21.88
CA ARG A 319 -6.93 4.62 22.88
C ARG A 319 -6.37 4.45 24.29
N PHE A 320 -5.16 3.90 24.40
CA PHE A 320 -4.52 3.65 25.69
C PHE A 320 -3.85 4.93 26.18
N GLY A 321 -3.39 4.94 27.43
CA GLY A 321 -2.64 6.07 27.96
C GLY A 321 -1.38 6.35 27.14
N LYS A 322 -0.84 7.57 27.28
CA LYS A 322 0.30 8.03 26.48
C LYS A 322 1.50 7.08 26.62
N ARG A 323 1.77 6.59 27.84
CA ARG A 323 2.87 5.66 28.12
C ARG A 323 2.64 4.32 27.41
N GLU A 324 1.47 3.75 27.57
CA GLU A 324 1.08 2.46 26.99
C GLU A 324 1.08 2.52 25.46
N PHE A 325 0.63 3.64 24.87
CA PHE A 325 0.71 3.90 23.44
C PHE A 325 2.14 3.71 22.92
N TYR A 326 3.13 4.39 23.53
CA TYR A 326 4.53 4.30 23.07
C TYR A 326 5.11 2.91 23.29
N ILE A 327 4.82 2.26 24.43
CA ILE A 327 5.27 0.91 24.72
C ILE A 327 4.73 -0.07 23.66
N LEU A 328 3.41 -0.05 23.40
CA LEU A 328 2.78 -0.91 22.41
C LEU A 328 3.31 -0.66 21.00
N MET A 329 3.47 0.62 20.61
CA MET A 329 4.06 1.00 19.34
C MET A 329 5.48 0.43 19.16
N ILE A 330 6.36 0.62 20.15
CA ILE A 330 7.75 0.17 20.09
C ILE A 330 7.83 -1.35 20.04
N LEU A 331 7.12 -2.04 20.95
CA LEU A 331 7.10 -3.50 20.99
C LEU A 331 6.56 -4.08 19.67
N PHE A 332 5.46 -3.53 19.16
CA PHE A 332 4.89 -3.99 17.90
C PHE A 332 5.88 -3.79 16.73
N VAL A 333 6.49 -2.62 16.61
CA VAL A 333 7.45 -2.31 15.54
C VAL A 333 8.69 -3.22 15.62
N ILE A 334 9.25 -3.45 16.82
CA ILE A 334 10.43 -4.32 16.99
C ILE A 334 10.09 -5.77 16.65
N ILE A 335 9.00 -6.31 17.22
CA ILE A 335 8.59 -7.69 16.96
C ILE A 335 8.27 -7.87 15.48
N GLN A 336 7.55 -6.92 14.88
CA GLN A 336 7.23 -6.97 13.47
C GLN A 336 8.48 -6.92 12.59
N ALA A 337 9.44 -6.04 12.90
CA ALA A 337 10.70 -5.96 12.16
C ALA A 337 11.47 -7.29 12.24
N ILE A 338 11.63 -7.86 13.44
CA ILE A 338 12.30 -9.16 13.63
C ILE A 338 11.60 -10.24 12.80
N VAL A 339 10.28 -10.38 12.93
CA VAL A 339 9.50 -11.38 12.20
C VAL A 339 9.62 -11.18 10.68
N THR A 340 9.53 -9.95 10.20
CA THR A 340 9.58 -9.66 8.77
C THR A 340 10.98 -9.85 8.19
N TYR A 341 11.98 -9.17 8.73
CA TYR A 341 13.32 -9.10 8.14
C TYR A 341 14.14 -10.37 8.34
N ILE A 342 13.94 -11.10 9.44
CA ILE A 342 14.70 -12.31 9.73
C ILE A 342 13.98 -13.55 9.18
N PHE A 343 12.65 -13.63 9.30
CA PHE A 343 11.93 -14.88 9.02
C PHE A 343 11.08 -14.86 7.76
N GLN A 344 10.49 -13.72 7.37
CA GLN A 344 9.57 -13.68 6.22
C GLN A 344 10.23 -13.29 4.91
N ALA A 345 11.21 -12.39 4.96
CA ALA A 345 11.85 -11.83 3.78
C ALA A 345 13.38 -11.66 3.93
N PRO A 346 14.12 -12.66 4.47
CA PRO A 346 15.57 -12.56 4.61
C PRO A 346 16.27 -12.38 3.24
N TYR A 347 15.73 -13.00 2.20
CA TYR A 347 16.25 -12.96 0.82
C TYR A 347 16.30 -11.55 0.21
N VAL A 348 15.50 -10.59 0.71
CA VAL A 348 15.46 -9.25 0.13
C VAL A 348 16.78 -8.52 0.32
N PHE A 349 17.51 -8.80 1.40
CA PHE A 349 18.85 -8.22 1.60
C PHE A 349 19.85 -8.77 0.59
N ASP A 350 19.83 -10.08 0.33
CA ASP A 350 20.72 -10.69 -0.66
C ASP A 350 20.40 -10.17 -2.07
N ASP A 351 19.12 -10.14 -2.43
CA ASP A 351 18.65 -9.63 -3.71
C ASP A 351 18.94 -8.13 -3.91
N TYR A 352 18.98 -7.35 -2.83
CA TYR A 352 19.31 -5.93 -2.88
C TYR A 352 20.72 -5.69 -3.42
N PHE A 353 21.68 -6.56 -3.12
CA PHE A 353 23.07 -6.41 -3.57
C PHE A 353 23.37 -7.17 -4.86
N LYS A 354 22.41 -7.92 -5.41
CA LYS A 354 22.57 -8.58 -6.71
C LYS A 354 22.61 -7.53 -7.82
N PRO A 355 23.62 -7.58 -8.71
CA PRO A 355 23.66 -6.69 -9.88
C PRO A 355 22.37 -6.82 -10.71
N LEU A 356 21.81 -5.68 -11.13
CA LEU A 356 20.63 -5.64 -11.99
C LEU A 356 20.89 -6.22 -13.39
N TYR A 357 22.14 -6.22 -13.81
CA TYR A 357 22.64 -6.82 -15.05
C TYR A 357 24.03 -7.39 -14.78
N ILE A 358 24.36 -8.50 -15.46
CA ILE A 358 25.73 -9.00 -15.53
C ILE A 358 26.42 -8.15 -16.59
N THR A 359 27.41 -7.35 -16.20
CA THR A 359 28.33 -6.68 -17.14
C THR A 359 29.21 -7.68 -17.86
#